data_AF-A0AAD9KUH9-F1
#
_entry.id   AF-A0AAD9KUH9-F1
#
_cell.length_a   1.000
_cell.length_b   1.000
_cell.length_c   1.000
_cell.angle_alpha   90.00
_cell.angle_beta   90.00
_cell.angle_gamma   90.00
#
_symmetry.space_group_name_H-M   'P 1'
#
loop_
_entity.id
_entity.type
_entity.pdbx_description
1 polymer ?
#
loop_
_entity_poly.entity_id
_entity_poly.type
_entity_poly.pdbx_seq_one_letter_code
_entity_poly.pdbx_strand_id
1 'polypeptide(L)'
;MEARRRQSVQQTAPTNISIATKIFARILLNRLSTHITPEVVPETQCGFRGNRSTVDVIFCLRQLQEKCTDQDRPLYMVCVDFSKVFYTVGCPGLWQLLWKYGCPEKFTTMIEVLHTGMMANVRVGEEVSESFMLKMVSSKVVYWPPHSSPSS
;
A
#
# COMPACT_ATOMS: atom_id res chain seq x y z
N MET A 1 14.88 16.10 -34.26
CA MET A 1 15.50 16.26 -32.93
C MET A 1 14.55 15.70 -31.88
N GLU A 2 14.87 14.48 -31.46
CA GLU A 2 14.58 13.77 -30.21
C GLU A 2 13.24 13.96 -29.46
N ALA A 3 12.42 12.93 -29.68
CA ALA A 3 11.51 12.24 -28.75
C ALA A 3 11.55 12.64 -27.25
N ARG A 4 10.47 13.27 -26.78
CA ARG A 4 10.03 13.10 -25.38
C ARG A 4 9.29 11.77 -25.24
N ARG A 5 10.06 10.70 -24.98
CA ARG A 5 9.54 9.44 -24.44
C ARG A 5 8.83 9.77 -23.13
N ARG A 6 7.50 9.80 -23.14
CA ARG A 6 6.69 9.67 -21.92
C ARG A 6 7.08 8.33 -21.32
N GLN A 7 7.94 8.30 -20.30
CA GLN A 7 8.07 7.12 -19.46
C GLN A 7 6.73 6.98 -18.75
N SER A 8 5.84 6.20 -19.34
CA SER A 8 4.71 5.62 -18.64
C SER A 8 5.29 4.96 -17.39
N VAL A 9 4.86 5.45 -16.22
CA VAL A 9 5.05 4.70 -14.98
C VAL A 9 4.31 3.40 -15.20
N GLN A 10 5.06 2.36 -15.59
CA GLN A 10 4.51 1.05 -15.80
C GLN A 10 4.00 0.60 -14.44
N GLN A 11 2.68 0.50 -14.33
CA GLN A 11 2.02 -0.07 -13.17
C GLN A 11 2.47 -1.53 -13.14
N THR A 12 3.55 -1.82 -12.41
CA THR A 12 4.07 -3.18 -12.26
C THR A 12 2.98 -3.99 -11.61
N ALA A 13 2.37 -4.89 -12.39
CA ALA A 13 1.44 -5.88 -11.86
C ALA A 13 2.12 -6.62 -10.70
N PRO A 14 1.40 -6.90 -9.59
CA PRO A 14 2.01 -7.62 -8.49
C PRO A 14 2.57 -8.94 -9.00
N THR A 15 3.85 -9.18 -8.71
CA THR A 15 4.54 -10.45 -9.02
C THR A 15 3.65 -11.61 -8.57
N ASN A 16 3.33 -12.54 -9.47
CA ASN A 16 2.45 -13.65 -9.15
C ASN A 16 3.13 -14.59 -8.14
N ILE A 17 2.81 -14.42 -6.86
CA ILE A 17 3.33 -15.25 -5.77
C ILE A 17 2.70 -16.66 -5.85
N SER A 18 3.46 -17.69 -5.48
CA SER A 18 2.98 -19.08 -5.47
C SER A 18 1.65 -19.26 -4.73
N ILE A 19 0.84 -20.23 -5.17
CA ILE A 19 -0.45 -20.56 -4.54
C ILE A 19 -0.25 -20.95 -3.07
N ALA A 20 0.78 -21.73 -2.77
CA ALA A 20 1.10 -22.14 -1.40
C ALA A 20 1.37 -20.92 -0.50
N THR A 21 2.16 -19.97 -0.98
CA THR A 21 2.44 -18.72 -0.25
C THR A 21 1.18 -17.89 -0.03
N LYS A 22 0.28 -17.82 -1.02
CA LYS A 22 -1.01 -17.12 -0.90
C LYS A 22 -1.91 -17.77 0.14
N ILE A 23 -1.99 -19.10 0.15
CA ILE A 23 -2.76 -19.86 1.15
C ILE A 23 -2.19 -19.60 2.55
N PHE A 24 -0.86 -19.72 2.70
CA PHE A 24 -0.21 -19.48 3.98
C PHE A 24 -0.40 -18.04 4.48
N ALA A 25 -0.22 -17.05 3.61
CA ALA A 25 -0.48 -15.64 3.94
C ALA A 25 -1.94 -15.41 4.35
N ARG A 26 -2.91 -16.09 3.70
CA ARG A 26 -4.32 -16.00 4.08
C ARG A 26 -4.59 -16.59 5.47
N ILE A 27 -3.97 -17.72 5.80
CA ILE A 27 -4.08 -18.33 7.14
C ILE A 27 -3.53 -17.37 8.20
N LEU A 28 -2.34 -16.80 7.97
CA LEU A 28 -1.76 -15.80 8.88
C LEU A 28 -2.69 -14.59 9.04
N LEU A 29 -3.19 -14.03 7.93
CA LEU A 29 -4.11 -12.90 7.95
C LEU A 29 -5.36 -13.19 8.78
N ASN A 30 -6.00 -14.35 8.61
CA ASN A 30 -7.22 -14.70 9.34
C ASN A 30 -6.97 -14.81 10.85
N ARG A 31 -5.81 -15.36 11.26
CA ARG A 31 -5.43 -15.48 12.67
C ARG A 31 -5.05 -14.13 13.28
N LEU A 32 -4.37 -13.27 12.54
CA LEU A 32 -4.00 -11.94 13.04
C LEU A 32 -5.22 -11.02 13.08
N SER A 33 -6.10 -11.11 12.08
CA SER A 33 -7.27 -10.25 11.99
C SER A 33 -8.30 -10.49 13.08
N THR A 34 -8.32 -11.68 13.68
CA THR A 34 -9.22 -12.00 14.79
C THR A 34 -8.71 -11.46 16.12
N HIS A 35 -7.39 -11.28 16.28
CA HIS A 35 -6.78 -10.91 17.56
C HIS A 35 -6.21 -9.48 17.62
N ILE A 36 -5.80 -8.90 16.50
CA ILE A 36 -5.07 -7.61 16.48
C ILE A 36 -5.91 -6.50 15.85
N THR A 37 -6.59 -6.80 14.73
CA THR A 37 -7.36 -5.80 13.97
C THR A 37 -8.42 -5.04 14.79
N PRO A 38 -9.17 -5.66 15.73
CA PRO A 38 -10.20 -4.95 16.50
C PRO A 38 -9.65 -3.80 17.35
N GLU A 39 -8.45 -3.96 17.91
CA GLU A 39 -7.85 -2.97 18.82
C GLU A 39 -7.04 -1.89 18.08
N VAL A 40 -6.49 -2.25 16.92
CA VAL A 40 -5.52 -1.41 16.20
C VAL A 40 -6.17 -0.56 15.11
N VAL A 41 -7.17 -1.11 14.42
CA VAL A 41 -7.71 -0.47 13.22
C VAL A 41 -8.84 0.49 13.59
N PRO A 42 -8.73 1.79 13.27
CA PRO A 42 -9.76 2.77 13.56
C PRO A 42 -11.12 2.40 12.96
N GLU A 43 -12.19 2.81 13.62
CA GLU A 43 -13.55 2.62 13.11
C GLU A 43 -13.79 3.34 11.77
N THR A 44 -13.15 4.48 11.57
CA THR A 44 -13.23 5.28 10.35
C THR A 44 -12.56 4.62 9.15
N GLN A 45 -11.76 3.57 9.35
CA GLN A 45 -11.07 2.89 8.25
C GLN A 45 -12.02 1.93 7.53
N CYS A 46 -12.43 2.26 6.31
CA CYS A 46 -13.25 1.38 5.49
C CYS A 46 -12.42 0.38 4.66
N GLY A 47 -11.24 0.78 4.20
CA GLY A 47 -10.39 -0.04 3.35
C GLY A 47 -9.78 -1.24 4.07
N PHE A 48 -9.67 -2.37 3.36
CA PHE A 48 -9.08 -3.63 3.85
C PHE A 48 -9.75 -4.23 5.10
N ARG A 49 -11.00 -3.84 5.39
CA ARG A 49 -11.82 -4.44 6.45
C ARG A 49 -12.99 -5.21 5.87
N GLY A 50 -13.24 -6.40 6.41
CA GLY A 50 -14.46 -7.14 6.11
C GLY A 50 -15.69 -6.38 6.58
N ASN A 51 -16.79 -6.48 5.82
CA ASN A 51 -18.09 -5.87 6.15
C ASN A 51 -18.06 -4.34 6.31
N ARG A 52 -17.10 -3.64 5.69
CA ARG A 52 -17.05 -2.18 5.64
C ARG A 52 -17.02 -1.71 4.18
N SER A 53 -17.65 -0.58 3.93
CA SER A 53 -17.72 0.07 2.62
C SER A 53 -17.48 1.57 2.75
N THR A 54 -17.09 2.24 1.68
CA THR A 54 -16.99 3.70 1.63
C THR A 54 -18.34 4.38 1.44
N VAL A 55 -19.41 3.63 1.20
CA VAL A 55 -20.76 4.15 0.97
C VAL A 55 -21.22 5.07 2.10
N ASP A 56 -21.08 4.64 3.35
CA ASP A 56 -21.52 5.44 4.52
C ASP A 56 -20.72 6.74 4.65
N VAL A 57 -19.41 6.68 4.42
CA VAL A 57 -18.53 7.86 4.45
C VAL A 57 -18.92 8.83 3.34
N ILE A 58 -19.13 8.34 2.12
CA ILE A 58 -19.55 9.17 0.97
C ILE A 58 -20.93 9.80 1.25
N PHE A 59 -21.85 9.04 1.82
CA PHE A 59 -23.16 9.56 2.22
C PHE A 59 -23.03 10.69 3.23
N CYS A 60 -22.25 10.50 4.30
CA CYS A 60 -22.00 11.53 5.31
C CYS A 60 -21.37 12.80 4.70
N LEU A 61 -20.40 12.65 3.79
CA LEU A 61 -19.77 13.78 3.11
C LEU A 61 -20.76 14.55 2.23
N ARG A 62 -21.66 13.87 1.52
CA ARG A 62 -22.72 14.51 0.73
C ARG A 62 -23.70 15.29 1.61
N GLN A 63 -24.14 14.68 2.72
CA GLN A 63 -25.02 15.36 3.69
C GLN A 63 -24.36 16.60 4.31
N LEU A 64 -23.06 16.52 4.61
CA LEU A 64 -22.31 17.67 5.10
C LEU A 64 -22.22 18.80 4.06
N GLN A 65 -21.98 18.43 2.79
CA GLN A 65 -21.95 19.38 1.68
C GLN A 65 -23.29 20.09 1.47
N GLU A 66 -24.40 19.33 1.45
CA GLU A 66 -25.76 19.88 1.33
C GLU A 66 -26.04 20.86 2.47
N LYS A 67 -25.77 20.47 3.71
CA LYS A 67 -26.03 21.31 4.88
C LYS A 67 -25.21 22.60 4.92
N CYS A 68 -23.95 22.56 4.48
CA CYS A 68 -23.14 23.78 4.39
C CYS A 68 -23.68 24.72 3.31
N THR A 69 -24.15 24.16 2.19
CA THR A 69 -24.79 24.92 1.11
C THR A 69 -26.07 25.60 1.59
N ASP A 70 -26.94 24.87 2.30
CA ASP A 70 -28.20 25.41 2.84
C ASP A 70 -27.99 26.53 3.87
N GLN A 71 -26.86 26.51 4.59
CA GLN A 71 -26.54 27.49 5.62
C GLN A 71 -25.67 28.66 5.13
N ASP A 72 -25.40 28.73 3.82
CA ASP A 72 -24.48 29.70 3.21
C ASP A 72 -23.11 29.73 3.92
N ARG A 73 -22.59 28.54 4.25
CA ARG A 73 -21.29 28.37 4.90
C ARG A 73 -20.29 27.67 3.98
N PRO A 74 -19.04 28.14 3.92
CA PRO A 74 -18.02 27.46 3.14
C PRO A 74 -17.63 26.11 3.79
N LEU A 75 -17.52 25.07 2.96
CA LEU A 75 -16.99 23.76 3.35
C LEU A 75 -15.60 23.57 2.72
N TYR A 76 -14.61 23.19 3.54
CA TYR A 76 -13.27 22.86 3.10
C TYR A 76 -12.99 21.37 3.35
N MET A 77 -12.53 20.66 2.34
CA MET A 77 -12.21 19.22 2.41
C MET A 77 -10.80 18.98 1.89
N VAL A 78 -10.01 18.21 2.65
CA VAL A 78 -8.65 17.80 2.27
C VAL A 78 -8.65 16.31 2.00
N CYS A 79 -8.32 15.93 0.77
CA CYS A 79 -8.11 14.54 0.39
C CYS A 79 -6.60 14.27 0.30
N VAL A 80 -6.08 13.40 1.16
CA VAL A 80 -4.68 13.00 1.18
C VAL A 80 -4.57 11.63 0.54
N ASP A 81 -3.89 11.54 -0.60
CA ASP A 81 -3.55 10.27 -1.24
C ASP A 81 -2.04 10.03 -1.20
N PHE A 82 -1.65 8.82 -0.81
CA PHE A 82 -0.26 8.44 -0.68
C PHE A 82 0.18 7.68 -1.92
N SER A 83 1.08 8.27 -2.69
CA SER A 83 1.68 7.60 -3.85
C SER A 83 2.46 6.36 -3.41
N LYS A 84 2.16 5.20 -4.02
CA LYS A 84 2.95 3.97 -3.90
C LYS A 84 3.14 3.46 -2.45
N VAL A 85 2.12 3.55 -1.60
CA VAL A 85 2.17 3.10 -0.19
C VAL A 85 2.81 1.72 0.01
N PHE A 86 2.44 0.73 -0.79
CA PHE A 86 2.98 -0.63 -0.69
C PHE A 86 4.45 -0.74 -1.06
N TYR A 87 4.95 0.20 -1.87
CA TYR A 87 6.35 0.25 -2.29
C TYR A 87 7.19 1.18 -1.41
N THR A 88 6.59 1.90 -0.46
CA THR A 88 7.32 2.90 0.35
C THR A 88 7.47 2.47 1.80
N VAL A 89 6.63 1.54 2.28
CA VAL A 89 6.76 0.96 3.61
C VAL A 89 7.94 -0.01 3.64
N GLY A 90 8.98 0.35 4.38
CA GLY A 90 10.10 -0.55 4.64
C GLY A 90 9.69 -1.71 5.54
N CYS A 91 10.03 -2.94 5.13
CA CYS A 91 9.78 -4.16 5.90
C CYS A 91 10.21 -4.08 7.38
N PRO A 92 11.40 -3.54 7.74
CA PRO A 92 11.80 -3.42 9.15
C PRO A 92 10.83 -2.60 10.01
N GLY A 93 10.29 -1.52 9.45
CA GLY A 93 9.31 -0.69 10.15
C GLY A 93 7.99 -1.41 10.38
N LEU A 94 7.58 -2.26 9.42
CA LEU A 94 6.39 -3.10 9.56
C LEU A 94 6.55 -4.12 10.70
N TRP A 95 7.71 -4.74 10.84
CA TRP A 95 7.99 -5.71 11.93
C TRP A 95 7.88 -5.04 13.30
N GLN A 96 8.51 -3.86 13.44
CA GLN A 96 8.45 -3.08 14.66
C GLN A 96 7.02 -2.65 15.01
N LEU A 97 6.23 -2.28 13.99
CA LEU A 97 4.84 -1.89 14.17
C LEU A 97 3.98 -3.06 14.65
N LEU A 98 4.14 -4.24 14.03
CA LEU A 98 3.43 -5.46 14.44
C LEU A 98 3.77 -5.83 15.89
N TRP A 99 5.04 -5.78 16.26
CA TRP A 99 5.47 -6.03 17.64
C TRP A 99 4.85 -5.03 18.62
N LYS A 100 4.88 -3.73 18.29
CA LYS A 100 4.29 -2.66 19.12
C LYS A 100 2.79 -2.86 19.35
N TYR A 101 2.07 -3.41 18.38
CA TYR A 101 0.65 -3.71 18.48
C TYR A 101 0.35 -5.10 19.07
N GLY A 102 1.32 -5.74 19.72
CA GLY A 102 1.11 -7.00 20.44
C GLY A 102 1.07 -8.24 19.55
N CYS A 103 1.55 -8.15 18.30
CA CYS A 103 1.70 -9.34 17.46
C CYS A 103 2.75 -10.27 18.08
N PRO A 104 2.42 -11.55 18.35
CA PRO A 104 3.38 -12.48 18.92
C PRO A 104 4.58 -12.67 17.99
N GLU A 105 5.78 -12.77 18.56
CA GLU A 105 7.04 -12.88 17.83
C GLU A 105 7.04 -13.98 16.76
N LYS A 106 6.41 -15.13 17.06
CA LYS A 106 6.26 -16.23 16.11
C LYS A 106 5.55 -15.79 14.82
N PHE A 107 4.49 -14.97 14.92
CA PHE A 107 3.79 -14.45 13.75
C PHE A 107 4.63 -13.42 13.01
N THR A 108 5.26 -12.48 13.73
CA THR A 108 6.15 -11.49 13.12
C THR A 108 7.28 -12.16 12.33
N THR A 109 7.91 -13.20 12.89
CA THR A 109 8.94 -14.01 12.23
C THR A 109 8.41 -14.70 10.96
N MET A 110 7.21 -15.29 11.03
CA MET A 110 6.59 -15.92 9.85
C MET A 110 6.31 -14.91 8.74
N ILE A 111 5.90 -13.69 9.09
CA ILE A 111 5.68 -12.62 8.10
C ILE A 111 7.02 -12.13 7.54
N GLU A 112 8.06 -12.02 8.37
CA GLU A 112 9.41 -11.64 7.90
C GLU A 112 9.96 -12.64 6.88
N VAL A 113 9.82 -13.94 7.13
CA VAL A 113 10.21 -15.00 6.18
C VAL A 113 9.43 -14.89 4.86
N LEU A 114 8.17 -14.47 4.90
CA LEU A 114 7.39 -14.23 3.67
C LEU A 114 7.90 -13.07 2.81
N HIS A 115 8.68 -12.15 3.38
CA HIS A 115 9.14 -10.94 2.71
C HIS A 115 10.66 -10.89 2.49
N THR A 116 11.40 -11.90 2.97
CA THR A 116 12.86 -11.99 2.86
C THR A 116 13.26 -13.15 1.95
N GLY A 117 14.42 -13.03 1.28
CA GLY A 117 14.99 -14.11 0.47
C GLY A 117 14.16 -14.56 -0.74
N MET A 118 13.14 -13.79 -1.16
CA MET A 118 12.33 -14.14 -2.31
C MET A 118 13.16 -14.06 -3.60
N MET A 119 13.11 -15.10 -4.41
CA MET A 119 13.69 -15.14 -5.76
C MET A 119 12.58 -15.02 -6.79
N ALA A 120 12.85 -14.33 -7.89
CA ALA A 120 11.94 -14.24 -9.03
C ALA A 120 12.65 -14.53 -10.34
N ASN A 121 11.84 -14.96 -11.29
CA ASN A 121 12.21 -15.12 -12.69
C ASN A 121 11.17 -14.35 -13.52
N VAL A 122 11.59 -13.78 -14.65
CA VAL A 122 10.69 -13.18 -15.63
C VAL A 122 10.40 -14.23 -16.69
N ARG A 123 9.12 -14.46 -16.97
CA ARG A 123 8.68 -15.31 -18.09
C ARG A 123 8.15 -14.45 -19.23
N VAL A 124 8.68 -14.67 -20.43
CA VAL A 124 8.19 -14.05 -21.68
C VAL A 124 7.90 -15.17 -22.67
N GLY A 125 6.62 -15.46 -22.91
CA GLY A 125 6.22 -16.65 -23.67
C GLY A 125 6.66 -17.93 -22.95
N GLU A 126 7.46 -18.75 -23.62
CA GLU A 126 8.05 -19.99 -23.07
C GLU A 126 9.42 -19.77 -22.42
N GLU A 127 10.05 -18.63 -22.65
CA GLU A 127 11.38 -18.32 -22.12
C GLU A 127 11.29 -17.83 -20.66
N VAL A 128 12.22 -18.29 -19.83
CA VAL A 128 12.33 -17.93 -18.42
C VAL A 128 13.73 -17.36 -18.17
N SER A 129 13.79 -16.17 -17.57
CA SER A 129 15.06 -15.55 -17.18
C SER A 129 15.78 -16.35 -16.10
N GLU A 130 17.05 -16.06 -15.87
CA GLU A 130 17.74 -16.47 -14.64
C GLU A 130 17.02 -15.93 -13.39
N SER A 131 17.18 -16.65 -12.28
CA SER A 131 16.59 -16.25 -11.00
C SER A 131 17.38 -15.11 -10.40
N PHE A 132 16.68 -14.05 -9.99
CA PHE A 132 17.27 -12.92 -9.26
C PHE A 132 16.53 -12.69 -7.95
N MET A 133 17.23 -12.16 -6.96
CA MET A 133 16.64 -11.85 -5.66
C MET A 133 15.70 -10.65 -5.80
N LEU A 134 14.45 -10.83 -5.39
CA LEU A 134 13.51 -9.74 -5.20
C LEU A 134 13.96 -8.90 -4.01
N LYS A 135 14.39 -7.69 -4.30
CA LYS A 135 14.52 -6.66 -3.26
C LYS A 135 13.13 -6.09 -3.02
N MET A 136 12.54 -6.42 -1.87
CA MET A 136 11.38 -5.70 -1.33
C MET A 136 11.85 -4.29 -0.92
N VAL A 137 11.94 -3.43 -1.93
CA VAL A 137 12.24 -1.99 -1.96
C VAL A 137 13.44 -1.48 -1.14
N SER A 138 14.46 -0.99 -1.86
CA SER A 138 15.32 0.11 -1.43
C SER A 138 14.81 1.38 -2.12
N SER A 139 14.26 2.34 -1.38
CA SER A 139 13.86 3.63 -1.93
C SER A 139 15.07 4.30 -2.61
N LYS A 140 15.02 4.53 -3.93
CA LYS A 140 15.71 5.70 -4.50
C LYS A 140 14.74 6.86 -4.39
N VAL A 141 14.99 7.74 -3.42
CA VAL A 141 14.38 9.07 -3.41
C VAL A 141 14.92 9.80 -4.65
N VAL A 142 14.09 9.95 -5.68
CA VAL A 142 14.40 10.82 -6.81
C VAL A 142 14.03 12.24 -6.36
N TYR A 143 15.01 13.03 -5.97
CA TYR A 143 14.82 14.46 -5.77
C TYR A 143 14.51 15.12 -7.11
N TRP A 144 13.39 15.85 -7.18
CA TRP A 144 13.14 16.80 -8.27
C TRP A 144 13.77 18.15 -7.87
N PRO A 145 14.68 18.73 -8.66
CA PRO A 145 15.20 20.06 -8.37
C PRO A 145 14.06 21.09 -8.45
N PRO A 146 14.05 22.14 -7.62
CA PRO A 146 13.13 23.25 -7.79
C PRO A 146 13.31 23.82 -9.21
N HIS A 147 12.19 23.99 -9.92
CA HIS A 147 12.20 24.73 -11.17
C HIS A 147 12.70 26.15 -10.88
N SER A 148 13.91 26.48 -11.33
CA SER A 148 14.32 27.87 -11.47
C SER A 148 13.44 28.51 -12.54
N SER A 149 12.50 29.34 -12.10
CA SER A 149 11.74 30.23 -12.97
C SER A 149 12.73 31.08 -13.78
N PRO A 150 12.51 31.28 -15.10
CA PRO A 150 13.33 32.22 -15.85
C PRO A 150 13.11 33.61 -15.26
N SER A 151 14.20 34.29 -14.89
CA SER A 151 14.19 35.73 -14.63
C SER A 151 13.69 36.45 -15.87
N SER A 152 12.85 37.46 -15.64
CA SER A 152 12.19 38.33 -16.62
C SER A 152 13.12 38.93 -17.66
#